data_AF-A0A099T4Q7-F1
#
_entry.id   AF-A0A099T4Q7-F1
#
_cell.length_a   1.000
_cell.length_b   1.000
_cell.length_c   1.000
_cell.angle_alpha   90.00
_cell.angle_beta   90.00
_cell.angle_gamma   90.00
#
_symmetry.space_group_name_H-M   'P 1'
#
loop_
_entity.id
_entity.type
_entity.pdbx_description
1 polymer ?
#
loop_
_entity_poly.entity_id
_entity_poly.type
_entity_poly.pdbx_seq_one_letter_code
_entity_poly.pdbx_strand_id
1 'polypeptide(L)'
;MQHATSEKQRTNITLTATNLTAARELGLNVSAISDAAVADAVRLAKAEAWAQENATAITERRAWIEANGTPLADLQVLKID
;
A
#
# COMPACT_ATOMS: atom_id res chain seq x y z
N MET A 1 7.72 -15.87 -10.58
CA MET A 1 7.92 -14.41 -10.65
C MET A 1 6.88 -13.87 -11.61
N GLN A 2 5.88 -13.15 -11.11
CA GLN A 2 4.83 -12.59 -11.97
C GLN A 2 5.38 -11.30 -12.58
N HIS A 3 5.60 -11.29 -13.89
CA HIS A 3 5.84 -10.05 -14.61
C HIS A 3 4.52 -9.27 -14.62
N ALA A 4 4.42 -8.26 -13.76
CA ALA A 4 3.38 -7.26 -13.91
C ALA A 4 3.63 -6.59 -15.27
N THR A 5 2.75 -6.81 -16.23
CA THR A 5 2.75 -6.05 -17.46
C THR A 5 2.54 -4.59 -17.09
N SER A 6 3.54 -3.75 -17.32
CA SER A 6 3.48 -2.30 -17.07
C SER A 6 2.63 -1.57 -18.12
N GLU A 7 1.70 -2.29 -18.75
CA GLU A 7 0.90 -1.76 -19.85
C GLU A 7 -0.24 -0.93 -19.27
N LYS A 8 -0.23 0.37 -19.58
CA LYS A 8 -1.30 1.27 -19.20
C LYS A 8 -2.56 0.91 -19.99
N GLN A 9 -3.56 0.40 -19.29
CA GLN A 9 -4.88 0.20 -19.87
C GLN A 9 -5.66 1.51 -19.86
N ARG A 10 -6.18 1.92 -21.03
CA ARG A 10 -7.05 3.08 -21.14
C ARG A 10 -8.40 2.76 -20.50
N THR A 11 -8.82 3.59 -19.55
CA THR A 11 -10.13 3.49 -18.89
C THR A 11 -10.79 4.86 -18.83
N ASN A 12 -12.13 4.89 -18.82
CA ASN A 12 -12.91 6.12 -18.65
C ASN A 12 -13.19 6.32 -17.16
N ILE A 13 -12.90 7.52 -16.65
CA ILE A 13 -13.21 7.92 -15.27
C ILE A 13 -14.11 9.16 -15.29
N THR A 14 -14.96 9.29 -14.28
CA THR A 14 -15.83 10.45 -14.11
C THR A 14 -15.20 11.41 -13.10
N LEU A 15 -15.08 12.69 -13.48
CA LEU A 15 -14.59 13.77 -12.64
C LEU A 15 -15.56 14.94 -12.69
N THR A 16 -15.57 15.80 -11.68
CA THR A 16 -16.36 17.03 -11.71
C THR A 16 -15.84 17.96 -12.81
N ALA A 17 -16.76 18.61 -13.53
CA ALA A 17 -16.41 19.53 -14.60
C ALA A 17 -15.49 20.67 -14.13
N THR A 18 -15.73 21.17 -12.90
CA THR A 18 -14.90 22.19 -12.25
C THR A 18 -13.46 21.73 -12.10
N ASN A 19 -13.22 20.52 -11.60
CA ASN A 19 -11.87 20.01 -11.38
C ASN A 19 -11.16 19.72 -12.70
N LEU A 20 -11.88 19.18 -13.68
CA LEU A 20 -11.29 18.92 -15.01
C LEU A 20 -10.88 20.21 -15.71
N THR A 21 -11.69 21.27 -15.59
CA THR A 21 -11.40 22.60 -16.16
C THR A 21 -10.18 23.20 -15.48
N ALA A 22 -10.17 23.26 -14.14
CA ALA A 22 -9.04 23.78 -13.37
C ALA A 22 -7.74 23.01 -13.66
N ALA A 23 -7.80 21.68 -13.75
CA ALA A 23 -6.64 20.86 -14.09
C ALA A 23 -6.08 21.19 -15.49
N ARG A 24 -6.94 21.49 -16.47
CA ARG A 24 -6.52 21.90 -17.81
C ARG A 24 -5.87 23.28 -17.82
N GLU A 25 -6.47 24.25 -17.13
CA GLU A 25 -5.93 25.61 -17.00
C GLU A 25 -4.56 25.63 -16.33
N LEU A 26 -4.36 24.74 -15.36
CA LEU A 26 -3.10 24.58 -14.62
C LEU A 26 -2.10 23.62 -15.28
N GLY A 27 -2.41 23.03 -16.44
CA GLY A 27 -1.52 22.11 -17.14
C GLY A 27 -1.26 20.79 -16.40
N LEU A 28 -2.15 20.36 -15.51
CA LEU A 28 -2.00 19.14 -14.71
C LEU A 28 -2.28 17.89 -15.54
N ASN A 29 -1.44 16.87 -15.35
CA ASN A 29 -1.64 15.57 -15.99
C ASN A 29 -2.62 14.71 -15.18
N VAL A 30 -3.91 14.85 -15.48
CA VAL A 30 -5.01 14.13 -14.81
C VAL A 30 -4.80 12.62 -14.81
N SER A 31 -4.29 12.04 -15.91
CA SER A 31 -4.06 10.60 -16.00
C SER A 31 -2.96 10.14 -15.04
N ALA A 32 -1.84 10.86 -14.96
CA ALA A 32 -0.76 10.51 -14.05
C ALA A 32 -1.16 10.68 -12.58
N ILE A 33 -1.90 11.74 -12.26
CA ILE A 33 -2.42 11.97 -10.91
C ILE A 33 -3.39 10.86 -10.50
N SER A 34 -4.30 10.48 -11.40
CA SER A 34 -5.29 9.42 -11.13
C SER A 34 -4.62 8.07 -10.94
N ASP A 35 -3.62 7.75 -11.78
CA ASP A 35 -2.85 6.51 -11.69
C ASP A 35 -2.12 6.38 -10.33
N ALA A 36 -1.45 7.45 -9.90
CA ALA A 36 -0.78 7.49 -8.60
C ALA A 36 -1.77 7.34 -7.43
N ALA A 37 -2.89 8.07 -7.46
CA ALA A 37 -3.90 7.99 -6.42
C ALA A 37 -4.53 6.60 -6.31
N VAL A 38 -4.81 5.94 -7.44
CA VAL A 38 -5.32 4.57 -7.47
C VAL A 38 -4.27 3.59 -6.98
N ALA A 39 -3.00 3.74 -7.37
CA ALA A 39 -1.92 2.87 -6.91
C ALA A 39 -1.77 2.92 -5.38
N ASP A 40 -1.82 4.11 -4.78
CA ASP A 40 -1.76 4.28 -3.33
C ASP A 40 -2.98 3.67 -2.62
N ALA A 41 -4.18 3.89 -3.15
CA ALA A 41 -5.40 3.30 -2.61
C ALA A 41 -5.36 1.76 -2.68
N VAL A 42 -4.90 1.19 -3.79
CA VAL A 42 -4.73 -0.26 -3.96
C VAL A 42 -3.68 -0.81 -2.98
N ARG A 43 -2.56 -0.11 -2.80
CA ARG A 43 -1.51 -0.51 -1.84
C ARG A 43 -2.06 -0.55 -0.43
N LEU A 44 -2.81 0.48 -0.01
CA LEU A 44 -3.44 0.52 1.31
C LEU A 44 -4.44 -0.61 1.49
N ALA A 45 -5.36 -0.79 0.54
CA ALA A 45 -6.37 -1.85 0.59
C ALA A 45 -5.73 -3.25 0.67
N LYS A 46 -4.64 -3.49 -0.06
CA LYS A 46 -3.87 -4.75 0.03
C LYS A 46 -3.22 -4.93 1.40
N ALA A 47 -2.65 -3.87 1.97
CA ALA A 47 -2.04 -3.92 3.29
C ALA A 47 -3.09 -4.21 4.38
N GLU A 48 -4.27 -3.60 4.29
CA GLU A 48 -5.41 -3.84 5.19
C GLU A 48 -5.92 -5.28 5.08
N ALA A 49 -6.13 -5.77 3.84
CA ALA A 49 -6.55 -7.15 3.61
C ALA A 49 -5.53 -8.15 4.19
N TRP A 50 -4.24 -7.93 3.93
CA TRP A 50 -3.18 -8.77 4.48
C TRP A 50 -3.16 -8.73 6.02
N ALA A 51 -3.27 -7.55 6.63
CA ALA A 51 -3.28 -7.41 8.08
C ALA A 51 -4.46 -8.15 8.71
N GLN A 52 -5.64 -8.11 8.07
CA GLN A 52 -6.82 -8.83 8.51
C GLN A 52 -6.66 -10.34 8.38
N GLU A 53 -6.16 -10.83 7.24
CA GLU A 53 -5.89 -12.24 6.99
C GLU A 53 -4.87 -12.83 7.99
N ASN A 54 -3.90 -12.02 8.41
CA ASN A 54 -2.79 -12.46 9.26
C ASN A 54 -2.98 -12.07 10.74
N ALA A 55 -4.10 -11.45 11.11
CA ALA A 55 -4.34 -10.92 12.45
C ALA A 55 -4.18 -11.98 13.55
N THR A 56 -4.71 -13.17 13.35
CA THR A 56 -4.59 -14.30 14.29
C THR A 56 -3.14 -14.75 14.44
N ALA A 57 -2.45 -15.03 13.33
CA ALA A 57 -1.06 -15.49 13.36
C ALA A 57 -0.12 -14.45 14.01
N ILE A 58 -0.35 -13.16 13.76
CA ILE A 58 0.39 -12.07 14.40
C ILE A 58 0.11 -12.06 15.91
N THR A 59 -1.15 -12.23 16.33
CA THR A 59 -1.54 -12.26 17.74
C THR A 59 -0.92 -13.45 18.47
N GLU A 60 -1.01 -14.64 17.89
CA GLU A 60 -0.38 -15.85 18.41
C GLU A 60 1.14 -15.69 18.54
N ARG A 61 1.78 -15.12 17.51
CA ARG A 61 3.22 -14.86 17.54
C ARG A 61 3.61 -13.86 18.63
N ARG A 62 2.83 -12.79 18.84
CA ARG A 62 3.05 -11.85 19.93
C ARG A 62 2.95 -12.54 21.29
N ALA A 63 1.88 -13.30 21.53
CA ALA A 63 1.70 -14.04 22.77
C ALA A 63 2.86 -15.02 23.05
N TRP A 64 3.34 -15.70 21.99
CA TRP A 64 4.50 -16.57 22.11
C TRP A 64 5.77 -15.81 22.47
N ILE A 65 6.03 -14.65 21.84
CA ILE A 65 7.21 -13.82 22.15
C ILE A 65 7.15 -13.30 23.59
N GLU A 66 5.99 -12.85 24.07
CA GLU A 66 5.83 -12.40 25.46
C GLU A 66 6.14 -13.53 26.46
N ALA A 67 5.74 -14.76 26.14
CA ALA A 67 5.96 -15.91 27.01
C ALA A 67 7.39 -16.50 26.95
N ASN A 68 8.06 -16.42 25.79
CA ASN A 68 9.32 -17.14 25.53
C ASN A 68 10.52 -16.22 25.27
N GLY A 69 10.28 -14.91 25.17
CA GLY A 69 11.26 -13.94 24.70
C GLY A 69 11.34 -13.87 23.17
N THR A 70 12.04 -12.85 22.68
CA THR A 70 12.24 -12.65 21.24
C THR A 70 13.25 -13.67 20.71
N PRO A 71 12.91 -14.46 19.68
CA PRO A 71 13.85 -15.40 19.07
C PRO A 71 15.13 -14.69 18.57
N LEU A 72 16.29 -15.30 18.83
CA LEU A 72 17.60 -14.82 18.36
C LEU A 72 17.97 -13.41 18.85
N ALA A 73 17.38 -12.94 19.96
CA ALA A 73 17.65 -11.62 20.51
C ALA A 73 19.15 -11.38 20.80
N ASP A 74 19.89 -12.44 21.14
CA ASP A 74 21.33 -12.45 21.38
C ASP A 74 22.17 -12.24 20.12
N LEU A 75 21.61 -12.51 18.94
CA LEU A 75 22.25 -12.33 17.64
C LEU A 75 21.80 -11.05 16.92
N GLN A 76 20.89 -10.28 17.51
CA GLN A 76 20.34 -9.07 16.89
C GLN A 76 21.39 -7.95 16.86
N VAL A 77 21.87 -7.63 15.65
CA VAL A 77 22.91 -6.60 15.42
C VAL A 77 22.35 -5.18 15.25
N LEU A 78 21.07 -5.05 14.87
CA LEU A 78 20.41 -3.75 14.78
C LEU A 78 19.98 -3.32 16.18
N LYS A 79 20.73 -2.38 16.76
CA LYS A 79 20.33 -1.67 17.97
C LYS A 79 19.36 -0.57 17.56
N ILE A 80 18.17 -0.62 18.13
CA ILE A 80 17.19 0.46 18.04
C ILE A 80 17.40 1.25 19.33
N ASP A 81 17.94 2.47 19.20
CA ASP A 81 18.16 3.40 20.32
C ASP A 81 16.82 3.87 20.94
#